data_AF-A0AA87IKT2-F1
#
_entry.id   AF-A0AA87IKT2-F1
#
_cell.length_a   1.000
_cell.length_b   1.000
_cell.length_c   1.000
_cell.angle_alpha   90.00
_cell.angle_beta   90.00
_cell.angle_gamma   90.00
#
_symmetry.space_group_name_H-M   'P 1'
#
loop_
_entity.id
_entity.type
_entity.pdbx_description
1 polymer ?
#
loop_
_entity_poly.entity_id
_entity_poly.type
_entity_poly.pdbx_seq_one_letter_code
_entity_poly.pdbx_strand_id
1 'polypeptide(L)'
;MNKTNIQSNRETTYFVISLVFSIVIYALAAVSIIGIVIALTIFVILLFTNLIMLGSIRGNGVRIHERQFPDVYERVQVLAKQMELKKVPDVFVVQSEGALNAFATRFFGRDMVVLYSEVFELAREQGQEELDFIIAHELAHIKRRHVWKNLLILPAGFIPFLGEAYSRSCEYTCDRHAAFTIQNASAAKRALTLLGIGKKTYLEVNEDAYREQIATESNAVVWLSEVLSTHPRLPKRIQAIEQFDNSDAKTYNPDHGKIALGAMLMVGVLGAAYFLTVALFAGSAFAFAQFLPDFDDALYEEDYAVEGQTPLMSAVSRGDLAAVEDSIANGEDLNAKDSDGADAVMYAAYSGDMTIMSYLLDAGADANTNDDYSTALGAAVMYGEYDSALLLVENGADPALPGPDGLSAADHMGADSRAEFLEMLEEGI
;
A
#
# COMPACT_ATOMS: atom_id res chain seq x y z
N MET A 1 -0.52 -4.54 46.93
CA MET A 1 -1.20 -3.91 45.75
C MET A 1 -2.00 -2.65 46.11
N ASN A 2 -1.79 -1.51 45.43
CA ASN A 2 -2.49 -0.24 45.71
C ASN A 2 -3.46 0.16 44.58
N LYS A 3 -4.70 0.54 44.94
CA LYS A 3 -5.75 0.97 44.01
C LYS A 3 -5.37 2.18 43.16
N THR A 4 -4.48 3.05 43.66
CA THR A 4 -4.04 4.27 42.93
C THR A 4 -3.04 3.99 41.81
N ASN A 5 -2.41 2.81 41.76
CA ASN A 5 -1.38 2.46 40.78
C ASN A 5 -1.79 1.27 39.89
N ILE A 6 -3.09 1.02 39.74
CA ILE A 6 -3.58 -0.07 38.89
C ILE A 6 -3.28 0.20 37.42
N GLN A 7 -3.42 1.45 36.97
CA GLN A 7 -3.13 1.82 35.60
C GLN A 7 -1.64 2.17 35.43
N SER A 8 -1.02 1.64 34.36
CA SER A 8 0.31 2.09 33.96
C SER A 8 0.24 3.51 33.39
N ASN A 9 1.04 4.44 33.92
CA ASN A 9 1.14 5.81 33.40
C ASN A 9 1.53 5.83 31.91
N ARG A 10 2.27 4.81 31.45
CA ARG A 10 2.72 4.71 30.06
C ARG A 10 1.57 4.44 29.08
N GLU A 11 0.50 3.77 29.51
CA GLU A 11 -0.65 3.48 28.63
C GLU A 11 -1.30 4.77 28.14
N THR A 12 -1.58 5.71 29.04
CA THR A 12 -2.20 7.00 28.66
C THR A 12 -1.26 7.79 27.75
N THR A 13 0.03 7.85 28.08
CA THR A 13 1.02 8.61 27.31
C THR A 13 1.12 8.07 25.88
N TYR A 14 1.32 6.77 25.69
CA TYR A 14 1.42 6.18 24.35
C TYR A 14 0.09 6.25 23.60
N PHE A 15 -1.04 6.14 24.29
CA PHE A 15 -2.36 6.33 23.67
C PHE A 15 -2.51 7.74 23.10
N VAL A 16 -2.19 8.78 23.89
CA VAL A 16 -2.30 10.18 23.45
C VAL A 16 -1.36 10.47 22.27
N ILE A 17 -0.12 10.01 22.34
CA ILE A 17 0.85 10.18 21.23
C ILE A 17 0.30 9.51 19.97
N SER A 18 -0.13 8.24 20.06
CA SER A 18 -0.68 7.49 18.92
C SER A 18 -1.97 8.12 18.37
N LEU A 19 -2.81 8.66 19.24
CA LEU A 19 -4.03 9.35 18.85
C LEU A 19 -3.74 10.63 18.06
N VAL A 20 -2.77 11.44 18.50
CA VAL A 20 -2.38 12.67 17.80
C VAL A 20 -1.89 12.34 16.38
N PHE A 21 -0.98 11.38 16.23
CA PHE A 21 -0.52 10.94 14.92
C PHE A 21 -1.65 10.41 14.05
N SER A 22 -2.54 9.61 14.64
CA SER A 22 -3.68 9.04 13.90
C SER A 22 -4.63 10.12 13.41
N ILE A 23 -4.94 11.14 14.24
CA ILE A 23 -5.77 12.28 13.84
C ILE A 23 -5.14 13.03 12.67
N VAL A 24 -3.83 13.27 12.71
CA VAL A 24 -3.12 13.95 11.60
C VAL A 24 -3.20 13.11 10.31
N ILE A 25 -2.92 11.81 10.39
CA ILE A 25 -2.98 10.92 9.22
C ILE A 25 -4.42 10.82 8.68
N TYR A 26 -5.42 10.72 9.54
CA TYR A 26 -6.82 10.73 9.11
C TYR A 26 -7.22 12.04 8.46
N ALA A 27 -6.77 13.19 8.97
CA ALA A 27 -7.03 14.48 8.36
C ALA A 27 -6.40 14.59 6.96
N LEU A 28 -5.15 14.13 6.80
CA LEU A 28 -4.48 14.08 5.50
C LEU A 28 -5.20 13.14 4.53
N ALA A 29 -5.62 11.96 5.00
CA ALA A 29 -6.37 11.01 4.19
C ALA A 29 -7.74 11.58 3.77
N ALA A 30 -8.42 12.33 4.64
CA ALA A 30 -9.73 12.92 4.36
C ALA A 30 -9.69 14.06 3.32
N VAL A 31 -8.56 14.75 3.17
CA VAL A 31 -8.39 15.80 2.15
C VAL A 31 -8.00 15.21 0.78
N SER A 32 -7.54 13.95 0.75
CA SER A 32 -7.13 13.26 -0.47
C SER A 32 -8.21 12.31 -0.97
N ILE A 33 -8.70 12.50 -2.21
CA ILE A 33 -9.64 11.56 -2.85
C ILE A 33 -9.06 10.14 -2.88
N ILE A 34 -7.77 10.02 -3.24
CA ILE A 34 -7.04 8.75 -3.23
C ILE A 34 -6.92 8.21 -1.80
N GLY A 35 -6.63 9.08 -0.82
CA GLY A 35 -6.54 8.73 0.59
C GLY A 35 -7.83 8.13 1.15
N ILE A 36 -8.99 8.70 0.82
CA ILE A 36 -10.30 8.17 1.20
C ILE A 36 -10.51 6.78 0.61
N VAL A 37 -10.24 6.58 -0.68
CA VAL A 37 -10.42 5.29 -1.35
C VAL A 37 -9.54 4.21 -0.71
N ILE A 38 -8.26 4.51 -0.46
CA ILE A 38 -7.34 3.59 0.22
C ILE A 38 -7.82 3.27 1.64
N ALA A 39 -8.18 4.28 2.42
CA ALA A 39 -8.64 4.11 3.80
C ALA A 39 -9.93 3.26 3.89
N LEU A 40 -10.89 3.51 3.00
CA LEU A 40 -12.13 2.71 2.93
C LEU A 40 -11.85 1.27 2.51
N THR A 41 -10.96 1.07 1.53
CA THR A 41 -10.58 -0.28 1.08
C THR A 41 -9.94 -1.09 2.21
N ILE A 42 -8.96 -0.50 2.91
CA ILE A 42 -8.31 -1.13 4.07
C ILE A 42 -9.34 -1.41 5.16
N PHE A 43 -10.23 -0.46 5.45
CA PHE A 43 -11.27 -0.63 6.46
C PHE A 43 -12.23 -1.79 6.13
N VAL A 44 -12.68 -1.90 4.87
CA VAL A 44 -13.55 -2.99 4.42
C VAL A 44 -12.85 -4.35 4.51
N ILE A 45 -11.57 -4.43 4.10
CA ILE A 45 -10.79 -5.67 4.21
C ILE A 45 -10.66 -6.09 5.67
N LEU A 46 -10.28 -5.18 6.57
CA LEU A 46 -10.15 -5.46 8.00
C LEU A 46 -11.48 -5.84 8.66
N LEU A 47 -12.57 -5.20 8.25
CA LEU A 47 -13.91 -5.55 8.72
C LEU A 47 -14.27 -6.97 8.27
N PHE A 48 -14.05 -7.30 6.99
CA PHE A 48 -14.38 -8.60 6.42
C PHE A 48 -13.58 -9.74 7.06
N THR A 49 -12.26 -9.59 7.21
CA THR A 49 -11.41 -10.59 7.87
C THR A 49 -11.81 -10.80 9.33
N ASN A 50 -12.10 -9.71 10.05
CA ASN A 50 -12.58 -9.80 11.43
C ASN A 50 -13.95 -10.49 11.51
N LEU A 51 -14.89 -10.20 10.59
CA LEU A 51 -16.20 -10.87 10.54
C LEU A 51 -16.07 -12.38 10.31
N ILE A 52 -15.19 -12.83 9.40
CA ILE A 52 -14.93 -14.26 9.17
C ILE A 52 -14.35 -14.90 10.43
N MET A 53 -13.33 -14.27 11.02
CA MET A 53 -12.70 -14.79 12.25
C MET A 53 -13.73 -14.97 13.36
N LEU A 54 -14.57 -13.95 13.60
CA LEU A 54 -15.60 -14.01 14.63
C LEU A 54 -16.72 -14.99 14.29
N GLY A 55 -17.07 -15.14 13.01
CA GLY A 55 -17.97 -16.19 12.53
C GLY A 55 -17.43 -17.58 12.88
N SER A 56 -16.15 -17.84 12.62
CA SER A 56 -15.49 -19.11 12.95
C SER A 56 -15.47 -19.39 14.45
N ILE A 57 -15.10 -18.39 15.28
CA ILE A 57 -15.10 -18.52 16.74
C ILE A 57 -16.50 -18.85 17.27
N ARG A 58 -17.54 -18.18 16.76
CA ARG A 58 -18.92 -18.40 17.22
C ARG A 58 -19.53 -19.68 16.68
N GLY A 59 -19.12 -20.12 15.49
CA GLY A 59 -19.63 -21.32 14.85
C GLY A 59 -19.00 -22.60 15.41
N ASN A 60 -17.71 -22.56 15.73
CA ASN A 60 -16.94 -23.74 16.17
C ASN A 60 -16.58 -23.73 17.66
N GLY A 61 -16.54 -22.56 18.30
CA GLY A 61 -16.17 -22.42 19.70
C GLY A 61 -17.27 -22.85 20.67
N VAL A 62 -16.86 -23.41 21.79
CA VAL A 62 -17.74 -23.87 22.86
C VAL A 62 -18.04 -22.68 23.80
N ARG A 63 -19.27 -22.17 23.77
CA ARG A 63 -19.68 -21.02 24.60
C ARG A 63 -19.82 -21.41 26.07
N ILE A 64 -19.16 -20.71 26.97
CA ILE A 64 -19.34 -20.89 28.42
C ILE A 64 -20.72 -20.36 28.84
N HIS A 65 -21.46 -21.15 29.62
CA HIS A 65 -22.83 -20.84 30.06
C HIS A 65 -23.13 -21.49 31.41
N GLU A 66 -24.16 -21.06 32.11
CA GLU A 66 -24.69 -21.70 33.35
C GLU A 66 -24.97 -23.21 33.20
N ARG A 67 -25.22 -23.70 31.99
CA ARG A 67 -25.48 -25.13 31.70
C ARG A 67 -24.28 -25.85 31.10
N GLN A 68 -23.21 -25.11 30.80
CA GLN A 68 -22.04 -25.57 30.09
C GLN A 68 -20.80 -24.92 30.71
N PHE A 69 -20.16 -25.66 31.62
CA PHE A 69 -19.11 -25.18 32.52
C PHE A 69 -19.60 -24.11 33.52
N PRO A 70 -20.57 -24.47 34.39
CA PRO A 70 -21.18 -23.54 35.35
C PRO A 70 -20.16 -22.87 36.29
N ASP A 71 -19.12 -23.61 36.67
CA ASP A 71 -18.08 -23.16 37.58
C ASP A 71 -17.21 -22.04 36.95
N VAL A 72 -16.86 -22.17 35.67
CA VAL A 72 -16.13 -21.12 34.94
C VAL A 72 -17.04 -19.95 34.64
N TYR A 73 -18.31 -20.21 34.30
CA TYR A 73 -19.30 -19.17 34.09
C TYR A 73 -19.48 -18.28 35.33
N GLU A 74 -19.60 -18.88 36.52
CA GLU A 74 -19.70 -18.16 37.79
C GLU A 74 -18.47 -17.31 38.06
N ARG A 75 -17.26 -17.84 37.81
CA ARG A 75 -16.01 -17.08 37.94
C ARG A 75 -15.99 -15.84 37.05
N VAL A 76 -16.35 -15.99 35.77
CA VAL A 76 -16.45 -14.87 34.82
C VAL A 76 -17.45 -13.81 35.33
N GLN A 77 -18.61 -14.24 35.83
CA GLN A 77 -19.62 -13.34 36.41
C GLN A 77 -19.07 -12.55 37.61
N VAL A 78 -18.42 -13.25 38.55
CA VAL A 78 -17.82 -12.65 39.75
C VAL A 78 -16.73 -11.65 39.39
N LEU A 79 -15.78 -12.06 38.53
CA LEU A 79 -14.66 -11.21 38.11
C LEU A 79 -15.17 -9.99 37.32
N ALA A 80 -16.12 -10.17 36.39
CA ALA A 80 -16.70 -9.07 35.63
C ALA A 80 -17.42 -8.06 36.54
N LYS A 81 -18.11 -8.55 37.57
CA LYS A 81 -18.77 -7.70 38.58
C LYS A 81 -17.76 -6.96 39.45
N GLN A 82 -16.71 -7.63 39.93
CA GLN A 82 -15.62 -7.01 40.69
C GLN A 82 -14.89 -5.95 39.87
N MET A 83 -14.78 -6.17 38.55
CA MET A 83 -14.24 -5.21 37.59
C MET A 83 -15.25 -4.13 37.18
N GLU A 84 -16.48 -4.11 37.71
CA GLU A 84 -17.50 -3.09 37.40
C GLU A 84 -17.81 -3.00 35.90
N LEU A 85 -17.79 -4.13 35.19
CA LEU A 85 -18.14 -4.16 33.78
C LEU A 85 -19.65 -3.90 33.60
N LYS A 86 -19.99 -3.08 32.61
CA LYS A 86 -21.40 -2.74 32.30
C LYS A 86 -22.23 -3.96 31.90
N LYS A 87 -21.60 -4.91 31.22
CA LYS A 87 -22.18 -6.17 30.76
C LYS A 87 -21.11 -7.25 30.88
N VAL A 88 -21.51 -8.43 31.31
CA VAL A 88 -20.64 -9.60 31.29
C VAL A 88 -20.43 -10.02 29.82
N PRO A 89 -19.18 -10.15 29.35
CA PRO A 89 -18.92 -10.57 27.97
C PRO A 89 -19.24 -12.06 27.77
N ASP A 90 -19.51 -12.43 26.52
CA ASP A 90 -19.63 -13.84 26.16
C ASP A 90 -18.24 -14.49 26.16
N VAL A 91 -18.09 -15.67 26.76
CA VAL A 91 -16.82 -16.40 26.77
C VAL A 91 -16.92 -17.64 25.91
N PHE A 92 -15.94 -17.86 25.04
CA PHE A 92 -15.85 -19.01 24.14
C PHE A 92 -14.54 -19.76 24.36
N VAL A 93 -14.59 -21.09 24.31
CA VAL A 93 -13.41 -21.96 24.31
C VAL A 93 -13.18 -22.47 22.88
N VAL A 94 -11.95 -22.32 22.37
CA VAL A 94 -11.57 -22.72 21.00
C VAL A 94 -10.35 -23.63 21.07
N GLN A 95 -10.33 -24.67 20.23
CA GLN A 95 -9.18 -25.58 20.11
C GLN A 95 -7.98 -24.88 19.48
N SER A 96 -6.77 -25.09 20.03
CA SER A 96 -5.57 -24.31 19.67
C SER A 96 -4.30 -25.12 19.38
N GLU A 97 -4.40 -26.41 19.08
CA GLU A 97 -3.26 -27.29 18.73
C GLU A 97 -2.06 -27.19 19.71
N GLY A 98 -2.34 -27.02 21.01
CA GLY A 98 -1.30 -26.91 22.04
C GLY A 98 -0.84 -25.48 22.35
N ALA A 99 -1.34 -24.46 21.64
CA ALA A 99 -1.06 -23.06 21.97
C ALA A 99 -1.82 -22.62 23.22
N LEU A 100 -1.12 -21.92 24.12
CA LEU A 100 -1.70 -21.30 25.32
C LEU A 100 -1.93 -19.81 25.06
N ASN A 101 -3.19 -19.44 24.87
CA ASN A 101 -3.55 -18.04 24.67
C ASN A 101 -4.98 -17.74 25.13
N ALA A 102 -5.27 -16.46 25.32
CA ALA A 102 -6.59 -15.92 25.47
C ALA A 102 -6.60 -14.52 24.85
N PHE A 103 -7.77 -14.05 24.40
CA PHE A 103 -7.90 -12.67 23.94
C PHE A 103 -9.32 -12.15 24.06
N ALA A 104 -9.43 -10.84 24.31
CA ALA A 104 -10.67 -10.08 24.26
C ALA A 104 -10.94 -9.49 22.87
N THR A 105 -12.19 -9.59 22.41
CA THR A 105 -12.65 -9.01 21.14
C THR A 105 -14.09 -8.48 21.25
N ARG A 106 -14.62 -7.92 20.16
CA ARG A 106 -15.97 -7.33 20.12
C ARG A 106 -16.69 -7.67 18.81
N PHE A 107 -17.95 -8.11 18.93
CA PHE A 107 -18.83 -8.45 17.80
C PHE A 107 -20.18 -7.75 17.91
N PHE A 108 -20.63 -7.03 16.88
CA PHE A 108 -21.95 -6.36 16.86
C PHE A 108 -22.33 -5.65 18.18
N GLY A 109 -21.36 -4.96 18.78
CA GLY A 109 -21.58 -4.22 20.02
C GLY A 109 -21.58 -5.06 21.30
N ARG A 110 -21.23 -6.34 21.25
CA ARG A 110 -21.05 -7.23 22.40
C ARG A 110 -19.58 -7.61 22.57
N ASP A 111 -19.08 -7.47 23.79
CA ASP A 111 -17.73 -7.87 24.14
C ASP A 111 -17.66 -9.38 24.32
N MET A 112 -16.53 -9.96 23.92
CA MET A 112 -16.28 -11.39 23.94
C MET A 112 -14.88 -11.67 24.48
N VAL A 113 -14.74 -12.77 25.20
CA VAL A 113 -13.45 -13.34 25.60
C VAL A 113 -13.31 -14.71 24.94
N VAL A 114 -12.16 -14.97 24.35
CA VAL A 114 -11.84 -16.25 23.73
C VAL A 114 -10.71 -16.88 24.52
N LEU A 115 -10.95 -18.09 25.02
CA LEU A 115 -9.98 -18.90 25.75
C LEU A 115 -9.54 -20.06 24.86
N TYR A 116 -8.26 -20.32 24.77
CA TYR A 116 -7.77 -21.53 24.13
C TYR A 116 -7.99 -22.74 25.03
N SER A 117 -8.24 -23.91 24.43
CA SER A 117 -8.56 -25.15 25.16
C SER A 117 -7.50 -25.52 26.20
N GLU A 118 -6.22 -25.32 25.88
CA GLU A 118 -5.11 -25.59 26.81
C GLU A 118 -5.18 -24.73 28.10
N VAL A 119 -5.60 -23.47 27.98
CA VAL A 119 -5.81 -22.57 29.13
C VAL A 119 -7.03 -23.02 29.94
N PHE A 120 -8.06 -23.53 29.26
CA PHE A 120 -9.25 -24.05 29.91
C PHE A 120 -8.98 -25.36 30.67
N GLU A 121 -8.17 -26.25 30.10
CA GLU A 121 -7.79 -27.53 30.70
C GLU A 121 -6.98 -27.34 31.99
N LEU A 122 -6.13 -26.32 32.07
CA LEU A 122 -5.40 -25.95 33.29
C LEU A 122 -6.33 -25.86 34.51
N ALA A 123 -7.48 -25.21 34.36
CA ALA A 123 -8.41 -25.02 35.46
C ALA A 123 -9.07 -26.31 35.94
N ARG A 124 -9.07 -27.36 35.10
CA ARG A 124 -9.57 -28.68 35.45
C ARG A 124 -8.53 -29.47 36.24
N GLU A 125 -7.25 -29.28 35.95
CA GLU A 125 -6.15 -30.05 36.53
C GLU A 125 -5.65 -29.53 37.89
N GLN A 126 -5.95 -28.26 38.23
CA GLN A 126 -5.87 -27.59 39.58
C GLN A 126 -5.56 -26.08 39.47
N GLY A 127 -5.33 -25.52 38.28
CA GLY A 127 -4.92 -24.12 38.09
C GLY A 127 -6.08 -23.12 38.07
N GLN A 128 -6.96 -23.16 39.07
CA GLN A 128 -8.15 -22.30 39.12
C GLN A 128 -7.80 -20.83 39.35
N GLU A 129 -6.80 -20.55 40.21
CA GLU A 129 -6.37 -19.18 40.51
C GLU A 129 -5.66 -18.55 39.30
N GLU A 130 -4.90 -19.36 38.56
CA GLU A 130 -4.22 -18.97 37.32
C GLU A 130 -5.24 -18.68 36.21
N LEU A 131 -6.30 -19.49 36.11
CA LEU A 131 -7.40 -19.21 35.19
C LEU A 131 -8.11 -17.90 35.56
N ASP A 132 -8.36 -17.65 36.84
CA ASP A 132 -8.96 -16.40 37.29
C ASP A 132 -8.10 -15.20 36.87
N PHE A 133 -6.78 -15.29 36.96
CA PHE A 133 -5.86 -14.27 36.46
C PHE A 133 -6.03 -14.05 34.95
N ILE A 134 -6.01 -15.11 34.15
CA ILE A 134 -6.10 -15.02 32.68
C ILE A 134 -7.44 -14.41 32.26
N ILE A 135 -8.55 -14.87 32.87
CA ILE A 135 -9.87 -14.29 32.62
C ILE A 135 -9.90 -12.82 33.04
N ALA A 136 -9.41 -12.49 34.24
CA ALA A 136 -9.38 -11.11 34.71
C ALA A 136 -8.52 -10.21 33.81
N HIS A 137 -7.43 -10.72 33.25
CA HIS A 137 -6.57 -10.02 32.29
C HIS A 137 -7.37 -9.66 31.02
N GLU A 138 -8.09 -10.61 30.44
CA GLU A 138 -8.92 -10.35 29.26
C GLU A 138 -10.10 -9.40 29.54
N LEU A 139 -10.73 -9.55 30.71
CA LEU A 139 -11.76 -8.62 31.16
C LEU A 139 -11.21 -7.19 31.35
N ALA A 140 -9.93 -7.05 31.72
CA ALA A 140 -9.27 -5.75 31.81
C ALA A 140 -9.14 -5.09 30.43
N HIS A 141 -8.83 -5.84 29.36
CA HIS A 141 -8.82 -5.29 27.99
C HIS A 141 -10.20 -4.71 27.60
N ILE A 142 -11.28 -5.40 27.97
CA ILE A 142 -12.66 -4.94 27.75
C ILE A 142 -12.94 -3.70 28.59
N LYS A 143 -12.62 -3.72 29.90
CA LYS A 143 -12.82 -2.59 30.81
C LYS A 143 -12.13 -1.32 30.29
N ARG A 144 -10.90 -1.46 29.82
CA ARG A 144 -10.06 -0.38 29.30
C ARG A 144 -10.38 0.01 27.85
N ARG A 145 -11.29 -0.73 27.20
CA ARG A 145 -11.72 -0.54 25.82
C ARG A 145 -10.55 -0.58 24.83
N HIS A 146 -9.58 -1.45 25.06
CA HIS A 146 -8.38 -1.54 24.21
C HIS A 146 -8.73 -1.85 22.75
N VAL A 147 -9.75 -2.69 22.49
CA VAL A 147 -10.24 -2.98 21.13
C VAL A 147 -10.67 -1.70 20.38
N TRP A 148 -11.43 -0.83 21.04
CA TRP A 148 -11.87 0.45 20.44
C TRP A 148 -10.74 1.44 20.27
N LYS A 149 -9.87 1.54 21.28
CA LYS A 149 -8.70 2.42 21.20
C LYS A 149 -7.77 2.01 20.06
N ASN A 150 -7.55 0.70 19.86
CA ASN A 150 -6.75 0.16 18.76
C ASN A 150 -7.31 0.56 17.39
N LEU A 151 -8.63 0.57 17.22
CA LEU A 151 -9.26 1.03 15.98
C LEU A 151 -9.03 2.54 15.75
N LEU A 152 -9.10 3.36 16.80
CA LEU A 152 -8.88 4.81 16.71
C LEU A 152 -7.43 5.18 16.39
N ILE A 153 -6.47 4.37 16.84
CA ILE A 153 -5.05 4.62 16.62
C ILE A 153 -4.46 3.82 15.46
N LEU A 154 -5.30 3.18 14.65
CA LEU A 154 -4.88 2.29 13.56
C LEU A 154 -3.82 2.93 12.65
N PRO A 155 -3.94 4.20 12.21
CA PRO A 155 -2.92 4.81 11.36
C PRO A 155 -1.58 5.01 12.06
N ALA A 156 -1.57 5.29 13.36
CA ALA A 156 -0.33 5.34 14.13
C ALA A 156 0.36 3.97 14.26
N GLY A 157 -0.35 2.87 13.99
CA GLY A 157 0.25 1.54 13.88
C GLY A 157 1.25 1.40 12.72
N PHE A 158 1.19 2.27 11.71
CA PHE A 158 2.21 2.32 10.64
C PHE A 158 3.48 3.06 11.05
N ILE A 159 3.46 3.79 12.17
CA ILE A 159 4.65 4.45 12.69
C ILE A 159 5.47 3.39 13.43
N PRO A 160 6.72 3.14 13.01
CA PRO A 160 7.54 2.10 13.61
C PRO A 160 7.56 2.19 15.13
N PHE A 161 7.27 1.07 15.80
CA PHE A 161 7.35 0.86 17.25
C PHE A 161 6.28 1.56 18.09
N LEU A 162 5.53 2.51 17.54
CA LEU A 162 4.59 3.32 18.32
C LEU A 162 3.36 2.51 18.73
N GLY A 163 2.75 1.80 17.78
CA GLY A 163 1.62 0.90 18.03
C GLY A 163 2.00 -0.21 19.01
N GLU A 164 3.17 -0.81 18.83
CA GLU A 164 3.69 -1.89 19.67
C GLU A 164 3.99 -1.38 21.09
N ALA A 165 4.53 -0.15 21.24
CA ALA A 165 4.75 0.46 22.55
C ALA A 165 3.44 0.68 23.31
N TYR A 166 2.40 1.14 22.62
CA TYR A 166 1.06 1.25 23.21
C TYR A 166 0.52 -0.13 23.60
N SER A 167 0.60 -1.13 22.72
CA SER A 167 0.18 -2.52 23.01
C SER A 167 0.87 -3.05 24.27
N ARG A 168 2.21 -2.96 24.35
CA ARG A 168 2.98 -3.40 25.51
C ARG A 168 2.57 -2.69 26.81
N SER A 169 2.22 -1.41 26.73
CA SER A 169 1.76 -0.66 27.90
C SER A 169 0.35 -1.06 28.37
N CYS A 170 -0.52 -1.49 27.44
CA CYS A 170 -1.82 -2.07 27.75
C CYS A 170 -1.68 -3.35 28.57
N GLU A 171 -0.75 -4.23 28.19
CA GLU A 171 -0.48 -5.49 28.89
C GLU A 171 -0.13 -5.25 30.37
N TYR A 172 0.75 -4.30 30.67
CA TYR A 172 1.09 -3.96 32.06
C TYR A 172 -0.10 -3.41 32.85
N THR A 173 -0.98 -2.63 32.22
CA THR A 173 -2.22 -2.20 32.87
C THR A 173 -3.15 -3.38 33.12
N CYS A 174 -3.32 -4.27 32.15
CA CYS A 174 -4.17 -5.46 32.27
C CYS A 174 -3.65 -6.42 33.35
N ASP A 175 -2.33 -6.65 33.42
CA ASP A 175 -1.68 -7.45 34.45
C ASP A 175 -1.97 -6.92 35.86
N ARG A 176 -1.84 -5.60 36.06
CA ARG A 176 -2.14 -4.96 37.34
C ARG A 176 -3.62 -5.01 37.69
N HIS A 177 -4.51 -4.79 36.71
CA HIS A 177 -5.94 -4.93 36.90
C HIS A 177 -6.32 -6.36 37.30
N ALA A 178 -5.77 -7.36 36.62
CA ALA A 178 -6.01 -8.76 36.89
C ALA A 178 -5.51 -9.15 38.27
N ALA A 179 -4.23 -8.88 38.57
CA ALA A 179 -3.62 -9.15 39.87
C ALA A 179 -4.38 -8.47 41.02
N PHE A 180 -4.76 -7.20 40.84
CA PHE A 180 -5.58 -6.46 41.80
C PHE A 180 -6.99 -7.05 41.95
N THR A 181 -7.58 -7.61 40.90
CA THR A 181 -8.94 -8.17 41.01
C THR A 181 -8.93 -9.50 41.75
N ILE A 182 -7.95 -10.37 41.46
CA ILE A 182 -7.84 -11.67 42.11
C ILE A 182 -7.17 -11.61 43.49
N GLN A 183 -6.48 -10.51 43.82
CA GLN A 183 -5.74 -10.32 45.08
C GLN A 183 -4.73 -11.44 45.39
N ASN A 184 -4.12 -12.01 44.35
CA ASN A 184 -3.20 -13.14 44.45
C ASN A 184 -2.05 -12.96 43.45
N ALA A 185 -0.97 -12.32 43.90
CA ALA A 185 0.22 -12.07 43.08
C ALA A 185 0.90 -13.38 42.64
N SER A 186 0.93 -14.38 43.52
CA SER A 186 1.55 -15.68 43.23
C SER A 186 0.85 -16.39 42.07
N ALA A 187 -0.48 -16.46 42.07
CA ALA A 187 -1.25 -17.02 40.96
C ALA A 187 -1.05 -16.23 39.67
N ALA A 188 -1.01 -14.89 39.75
CA ALA A 188 -0.76 -14.03 38.60
C ALA A 188 0.61 -14.30 37.95
N LYS A 189 1.66 -14.43 38.77
CA LYS A 189 3.02 -14.77 38.29
C LYS A 189 3.07 -16.17 37.69
N ARG A 190 2.46 -17.16 38.37
CA ARG A 190 2.38 -18.54 37.87
C ARG A 190 1.62 -18.65 36.54
N ALA A 191 0.53 -17.89 36.37
CA ALA A 191 -0.21 -17.82 35.12
C ALA A 191 0.65 -17.27 33.96
N LEU A 192 1.48 -16.25 34.20
CA LEU A 192 2.43 -15.77 33.20
C LEU A 192 3.54 -16.77 32.89
N THR A 193 4.07 -17.46 33.91
CA THR A 193 5.06 -18.54 33.72
C THR A 193 4.50 -19.67 32.87
N LEU A 194 3.22 -20.00 33.06
CA LEU A 194 2.52 -21.01 32.28
C LEU A 194 2.49 -20.70 30.79
N LEU A 195 2.35 -19.44 30.38
CA LEU A 195 2.43 -19.05 28.97
C LEU A 195 3.81 -19.29 28.35
N GLY A 196 4.87 -19.32 29.17
CA GLY A 196 6.24 -19.50 28.71
C GLY A 196 6.68 -20.96 28.56
N ILE A 197 6.16 -21.87 29.39
CA ILE A 197 6.65 -23.26 29.47
C ILE A 197 5.56 -24.33 29.41
N GLY A 198 4.29 -23.96 29.52
CA GLY A 198 3.16 -24.89 29.45
C GLY A 198 2.55 -25.28 30.80
N LYS A 199 1.34 -25.83 30.75
CA LYS A 199 0.52 -26.16 31.93
C LYS A 199 1.07 -27.28 32.83
N LYS A 200 2.03 -28.08 32.35
CA LYS A 200 2.58 -29.23 33.08
C LYS A 200 3.76 -28.89 33.99
N THR A 201 4.59 -27.94 33.57
CA THR A 201 5.92 -27.70 34.17
C THR A 201 6.08 -26.30 34.76
N TYR A 202 5.08 -25.42 34.61
CA TYR A 202 5.18 -24.03 35.11
C TYR A 202 5.42 -23.91 36.62
N LEU A 203 4.99 -24.91 37.41
CA LEU A 203 5.23 -24.96 38.85
C LEU A 203 6.69 -25.32 39.23
N GLU A 204 7.44 -25.91 38.29
CA GLU A 204 8.84 -26.30 38.50
C GLU A 204 9.81 -25.14 38.21
N VAL A 205 9.33 -24.06 37.61
CA VAL A 205 10.16 -22.92 37.21
C VAL A 205 10.58 -22.11 38.43
N ASN A 206 11.90 -21.93 38.58
CA ASN A 206 12.44 -20.98 39.53
C ASN A 206 12.18 -19.54 39.06
N GLU A 207 11.27 -18.84 39.75
CA GLU A 207 10.85 -17.49 39.38
C GLU A 207 11.99 -16.47 39.42
N ASP A 208 12.91 -16.58 40.39
CA ASP A 208 14.03 -15.65 40.52
C ASP A 208 15.04 -15.82 39.37
N ALA A 209 15.37 -17.06 39.02
CA ALA A 209 16.21 -17.37 37.86
C ALA A 209 15.54 -16.91 36.56
N TYR A 210 14.21 -17.07 36.45
CA TYR A 210 13.49 -16.62 35.26
C TYR A 210 13.49 -15.09 35.12
N ARG A 211 13.35 -14.35 36.22
CA ARG A 211 13.47 -12.88 36.23
C ARG A 211 14.91 -12.40 36.03
N GLU A 212 15.90 -13.14 36.50
CA GLU A 212 17.32 -12.83 36.30
C GLU A 212 17.70 -12.78 34.80
N GLN A 213 16.98 -13.52 33.94
CA GLN A 213 17.14 -13.44 32.48
C GLN A 213 16.96 -12.03 31.91
N ILE A 214 16.25 -11.13 32.61
CA ILE A 214 16.13 -9.72 32.21
C ILE A 214 17.53 -9.07 32.12
N ALA A 215 18.42 -9.42 33.05
CA ALA A 215 19.77 -8.88 33.14
C ALA A 215 20.80 -9.74 32.38
N THR A 216 20.66 -11.07 32.36
CA THR A 216 21.66 -11.94 31.70
C THR A 216 21.52 -11.96 30.19
N GLU A 217 20.29 -11.96 29.67
CA GLU A 217 19.99 -11.99 28.22
C GLU A 217 19.87 -10.58 27.62
N SER A 218 20.45 -9.55 28.26
CA SER A 218 20.36 -8.18 27.79
C SER A 218 21.34 -7.89 26.65
N ASN A 219 20.85 -7.98 25.42
CA ASN A 219 21.58 -7.63 24.21
C ASN A 219 20.67 -6.88 23.21
N ALA A 220 21.27 -6.32 22.17
CA ALA A 220 20.54 -5.49 21.19
C ALA A 220 19.49 -6.27 20.39
N VAL A 221 19.71 -7.56 20.12
CA VAL A 221 18.76 -8.39 19.39
C VAL A 221 17.52 -8.67 20.24
N VAL A 222 17.72 -9.00 21.52
CA VAL A 222 16.63 -9.20 22.49
C VAL A 222 15.87 -7.90 22.75
N TRP A 223 16.56 -6.76 22.77
CA TRP A 223 15.92 -5.46 22.84
C TRP A 223 15.09 -5.18 21.58
N LEU A 224 15.63 -5.41 20.38
CA LEU A 224 14.93 -5.16 19.13
C LEU A 224 13.69 -6.06 18.99
N SER A 225 13.80 -7.34 19.33
CA SER A 225 12.67 -8.27 19.30
C SER A 225 11.56 -7.83 20.25
N GLU A 226 11.91 -7.31 21.43
CA GLU A 226 10.92 -6.72 22.36
C GLU A 226 10.30 -5.43 21.80
N VAL A 227 11.08 -4.60 21.13
CA VAL A 227 10.61 -3.35 20.50
C VAL A 227 9.61 -3.63 19.37
N LEU A 228 9.82 -4.70 18.60
CA LEU A 228 8.94 -5.16 17.53
C LEU A 228 7.77 -6.04 18.00
N SER A 229 7.74 -6.44 19.28
CA SER A 229 6.72 -7.31 19.84
C SER A 229 5.53 -6.51 20.40
N THR A 230 4.31 -7.02 20.18
CA THR A 230 3.06 -6.49 20.77
C THR A 230 2.96 -6.76 22.27
N HIS A 231 3.68 -7.77 22.78
CA HIS A 231 3.70 -8.14 24.20
C HIS A 231 5.08 -7.90 24.82
N PRO A 232 5.16 -7.38 26.06
CA PRO A 232 6.40 -7.35 26.81
C PRO A 232 6.85 -8.79 27.13
N ARG A 233 8.16 -8.97 27.31
CA ARG A 233 8.72 -10.27 27.71
C ARG A 233 8.12 -10.75 29.04
N LEU A 234 7.80 -12.04 29.12
CA LEU A 234 7.18 -12.66 30.30
C LEU A 234 7.94 -12.38 31.61
N PRO A 235 9.28 -12.50 31.69
CA PRO A 235 10.03 -12.16 32.90
C PRO A 235 9.78 -10.72 33.41
N LYS A 236 9.65 -9.75 32.49
CA LYS A 236 9.37 -8.35 32.85
C LYS A 236 7.96 -8.16 33.38
N ARG A 237 6.98 -8.87 32.82
CA ARG A 237 5.60 -8.87 33.31
C ARG A 237 5.52 -9.48 34.72
N ILE A 238 6.18 -10.62 34.95
CA ILE A 238 6.28 -11.26 36.26
C ILE A 238 6.92 -10.31 37.28
N GLN A 239 8.05 -9.69 36.94
CA GLN A 239 8.69 -8.69 37.80
C GLN A 239 7.78 -7.49 38.09
N ALA A 240 7.03 -7.01 37.10
CA ALA A 240 6.12 -5.89 37.28
C ALA A 240 4.94 -6.21 38.21
N ILE A 241 4.44 -7.45 38.19
CA ILE A 241 3.43 -7.93 39.14
C ILE A 241 4.01 -8.03 40.55
N GLU A 242 5.21 -8.58 40.69
CA GLU A 242 5.89 -8.64 41.99
C GLU A 242 6.08 -7.25 42.58
N GLN A 243 6.58 -6.29 41.80
CA GLN A 243 6.77 -4.90 42.24
C GLN A 243 5.45 -4.20 42.57
N PHE A 244 4.36 -4.58 41.90
CA PHE A 244 3.03 -4.05 42.18
C PHE A 244 2.45 -4.60 43.49
N ASP A 245 2.82 -5.81 43.87
CA ASP A 245 2.44 -6.41 45.14
C ASP A 245 3.32 -5.91 46.29
N ASN A 246 4.65 -6.02 46.12
CA ASN A 246 5.69 -5.63 47.05
C ASN A 246 6.69 -4.67 46.39
N SER A 247 6.68 -3.40 46.81
CA SER A 247 7.55 -2.36 46.23
C SER A 247 9.05 -2.60 46.47
N ASP A 248 9.41 -3.36 47.50
CA ASP A 248 10.80 -3.61 47.88
C ASP A 248 11.37 -4.89 47.23
N ALA A 249 10.59 -5.51 46.33
CA ALA A 249 11.02 -6.73 45.66
C ALA A 249 12.29 -6.53 44.81
N LYS A 250 13.12 -7.57 44.77
CA LYS A 250 14.35 -7.61 43.97
C LYS A 250 14.03 -7.28 42.51
N THR A 251 14.78 -6.32 41.97
CA THR A 251 14.58 -5.81 40.60
C THR A 251 15.80 -6.16 39.76
N TYR A 252 15.56 -6.85 38.65
CA TYR A 252 16.55 -7.12 37.61
C TYR A 252 16.40 -6.09 36.50
N ASN A 253 17.50 -5.44 36.15
CA ASN A 253 17.55 -4.42 35.11
C ASN A 253 18.40 -4.91 33.93
N PRO A 254 18.00 -4.62 32.70
CA PRO A 254 18.80 -4.94 31.53
C PRO A 254 20.10 -4.10 31.51
N ASP A 255 21.17 -4.66 30.95
CA ASP A 255 22.42 -3.94 30.69
C ASP A 255 22.22 -2.98 29.50
N HIS A 256 21.88 -1.73 29.82
CA HIS A 256 21.66 -0.68 28.83
C HIS A 256 22.92 -0.37 28.00
N GLY A 257 24.13 -0.58 28.55
CA GLY A 257 25.39 -0.36 27.84
C GLY A 257 25.58 -1.36 26.70
N LYS A 258 25.38 -2.67 26.99
CA LYS A 258 25.43 -3.73 25.96
C LYS A 258 24.37 -3.55 24.88
N ILE A 259 23.15 -3.16 25.28
CA ILE A 259 22.06 -2.90 24.34
C ILE A 259 22.42 -1.73 23.43
N ALA A 260 22.86 -0.61 23.99
CA ALA A 260 23.20 0.58 23.21
C ALA A 260 24.33 0.30 22.21
N LEU A 261 25.41 -0.34 22.66
CA LEU A 261 26.53 -0.70 21.80
C LEU A 261 26.09 -1.63 20.65
N GLY A 262 25.35 -2.69 20.96
CA GLY A 262 24.87 -3.61 19.92
C GLY A 262 23.89 -2.97 18.95
N ALA A 263 23.01 -2.07 19.43
CA ALA A 263 22.06 -1.37 18.59
C ALA A 263 22.77 -0.39 17.63
N MET A 264 23.78 0.34 18.12
CA MET A 264 24.62 1.21 17.28
C MET A 264 25.35 0.41 16.19
N LEU A 265 25.93 -0.74 16.53
CA LEU A 265 26.59 -1.63 15.56
C LEU A 265 25.60 -2.14 14.51
N MET A 266 24.43 -2.60 14.94
CA MET A 266 23.38 -3.10 14.04
C MET A 266 22.90 -2.02 13.06
N VAL A 267 22.61 -0.81 13.56
CA VAL A 267 22.20 0.33 12.71
C VAL A 267 23.35 0.73 11.77
N GLY A 268 24.59 0.72 12.25
CA GLY A 268 25.76 1.03 11.43
C GLY A 268 25.95 0.04 10.27
N VAL A 269 25.83 -1.27 10.54
CA VAL A 269 25.93 -2.31 9.51
C VAL A 269 24.79 -2.23 8.50
N LEU A 270 23.54 -2.09 8.96
CA LEU A 270 22.38 -1.97 8.07
C LEU A 270 22.45 -0.68 7.26
N GLY A 271 22.89 0.43 7.86
CA GLY A 271 23.11 1.69 7.19
C GLY A 271 24.19 1.58 6.10
N ALA A 272 25.34 0.98 6.42
CA ALA A 272 26.41 0.77 5.44
C ALA A 272 25.96 -0.14 4.28
N ALA A 273 25.21 -1.21 4.57
CA ALA A 273 24.65 -2.08 3.55
C ALA A 273 23.65 -1.32 2.65
N TYR A 274 22.77 -0.50 3.23
CA TYR A 274 21.85 0.35 2.48
C TYR A 274 22.57 1.38 1.61
N PHE A 275 23.60 2.06 2.14
CA PHE A 275 24.39 3.00 1.34
C PHE A 275 25.12 2.30 0.20
N LEU A 276 25.67 1.10 0.44
CA LEU A 276 26.32 0.30 -0.59
C LEU A 276 25.33 -0.12 -1.68
N THR A 277 24.12 -0.57 -1.33
CA THR A 277 23.10 -0.92 -2.33
C THR A 277 22.70 0.29 -3.14
N VAL A 278 22.41 1.43 -2.51
CA VAL A 278 22.10 2.67 -3.23
C VAL A 278 23.25 3.10 -4.15
N ALA A 279 24.50 3.02 -3.69
CA ALA A 279 25.67 3.36 -4.49
C ALA A 279 25.86 2.40 -5.68
N LEU A 280 25.62 1.10 -5.49
CA LEU A 280 25.69 0.11 -6.57
C LEU A 280 24.58 0.33 -7.60
N PHE A 281 23.35 0.63 -7.17
CA PHE A 281 22.23 0.94 -8.07
C PHE A 281 22.45 2.26 -8.82
N ALA A 282 22.94 3.31 -8.13
CA ALA A 282 23.25 4.58 -8.78
C ALA A 282 24.43 4.43 -9.76
N GLY A 283 25.47 3.68 -9.36
CA GLY A 283 26.63 3.39 -10.20
C GLY A 283 26.28 2.53 -11.41
N SER A 284 25.41 1.53 -11.25
CA SER A 284 24.94 0.71 -12.37
C SER A 284 24.02 1.50 -13.31
N ALA A 285 23.13 2.34 -12.79
CA ALA A 285 22.31 3.23 -13.60
C ALA A 285 23.18 4.22 -14.39
N PHE A 286 24.21 4.80 -13.76
CA PHE A 286 25.16 5.67 -14.42
C PHE A 286 25.98 4.92 -15.48
N ALA A 287 26.50 3.73 -15.17
CA ALA A 287 27.23 2.91 -16.14
C ALA A 287 26.34 2.49 -17.32
N PHE A 288 25.11 2.06 -17.05
CA PHE A 288 24.10 1.75 -18.07
C PHE A 288 23.81 2.97 -18.95
N ALA A 289 23.67 4.17 -18.37
CA ALA A 289 23.49 5.40 -19.12
C ALA A 289 24.70 5.77 -20.01
N GLN A 290 25.92 5.31 -19.70
CA GLN A 290 27.08 5.45 -20.58
C GLN A 290 27.07 4.43 -21.75
N PHE A 291 26.28 3.35 -21.65
CA PHE A 291 26.02 2.40 -22.75
C PHE A 291 24.76 2.74 -23.56
N LEU A 292 23.95 3.70 -23.09
CA LEU A 292 22.78 4.21 -23.81
C LEU A 292 23.07 5.04 -25.08
N PRO A 293 24.22 5.72 -25.29
CA PRO A 293 24.46 6.47 -26.52
C PRO A 293 24.34 5.59 -27.78
N ASP A 294 24.84 4.35 -27.71
CA ASP A 294 24.73 3.38 -28.81
C ASP A 294 23.33 2.72 -28.92
N PHE A 295 22.47 2.90 -27.91
CA PHE A 295 21.12 2.32 -27.84
C PHE A 295 20.02 3.30 -28.24
N ASP A 296 20.28 4.61 -28.14
CA ASP A 296 19.39 5.69 -28.56
C ASP A 296 19.36 5.78 -30.10
N ASP A 297 20.53 5.77 -30.76
CA ASP A 297 20.61 5.73 -32.23
C ASP A 297 19.94 4.47 -32.81
N ALA A 298 20.00 3.33 -32.11
CA ALA A 298 19.41 2.06 -32.57
C ALA A 298 17.87 1.99 -32.47
N LEU A 299 17.21 2.89 -31.74
CA LEU A 299 15.75 2.96 -31.63
C LEU A 299 15.13 4.11 -32.43
N TYR A 300 15.95 5.04 -32.95
CA TYR A 300 15.50 6.17 -33.76
C TYR A 300 16.05 6.16 -35.20
N GLU A 301 16.99 5.28 -35.55
CA GLU A 301 17.37 4.93 -36.94
C GLU A 301 16.67 3.65 -37.43
N GLU A 302 15.37 3.48 -37.17
CA GLU A 302 14.54 2.95 -38.26
C GLU A 302 14.25 4.16 -39.14
N ASP A 303 15.18 4.42 -40.08
CA ASP A 303 14.87 5.09 -41.33
C ASP A 303 13.60 4.40 -41.83
N TYR A 304 12.44 5.06 -41.67
CA TYR A 304 11.20 4.68 -42.36
C TYR A 304 11.43 4.98 -43.84
N ALA A 305 12.41 4.30 -44.44
CA ALA A 305 12.63 4.29 -45.87
C ALA A 305 11.44 3.53 -46.44
N VAL A 306 10.35 4.27 -46.68
CA VAL A 306 9.19 3.80 -47.43
C VAL A 306 9.73 3.24 -48.74
N GLU A 307 9.47 1.97 -49.00
CA GLU A 307 10.10 1.27 -50.12
C GLU A 307 9.65 1.97 -51.42
N GLY A 308 10.60 2.39 -52.26
CA GLY A 308 10.28 3.15 -53.48
C GLY A 308 10.22 4.67 -53.32
N GLN A 309 10.54 5.22 -52.14
CA GLN A 309 10.70 6.67 -51.98
C GLN A 309 11.77 7.22 -52.94
N THR A 310 11.41 8.22 -53.73
CA THR A 310 12.31 8.87 -54.71
C THR A 310 13.16 9.97 -54.06
N PRO A 311 14.29 10.36 -54.68
CA PRO A 311 15.07 11.52 -54.24
C PRO A 311 14.21 12.79 -54.11
N LEU A 312 13.30 13.03 -55.05
CA LEU A 312 12.32 14.12 -54.99
C LEU A 312 11.43 14.04 -53.73
N MET A 313 10.79 12.89 -53.44
CA MET A 313 9.96 12.74 -52.23
C MET A 313 10.75 12.98 -50.94
N SER A 314 11.99 12.49 -50.89
CA SER A 314 12.89 12.71 -49.76
C SER A 314 13.26 14.19 -49.59
N ALA A 315 13.44 14.92 -50.70
CA ALA A 315 13.68 16.36 -50.68
C ALA A 315 12.45 17.14 -50.18
N VAL A 316 11.24 16.77 -50.64
CA VAL A 316 9.98 17.36 -50.18
C VAL A 316 9.76 17.13 -48.69
N SER A 317 9.94 15.88 -48.20
CA SER A 317 9.79 15.53 -46.79
C SER A 317 10.74 16.31 -45.87
N ARG A 318 11.93 16.67 -46.36
CA ARG A 318 12.90 17.50 -45.64
C ARG A 318 12.67 19.01 -45.76
N GLY A 319 11.72 19.46 -46.59
CA GLY A 319 11.50 20.87 -46.88
C GLY A 319 12.65 21.54 -47.67
N ASP A 320 13.42 20.75 -48.43
CA ASP A 320 14.60 21.25 -49.17
C ASP A 320 14.21 21.68 -50.58
N LEU A 321 13.72 22.92 -50.71
CA LEU A 321 13.29 23.49 -52.00
C LEU A 321 14.40 23.47 -53.06
N ALA A 322 15.67 23.67 -52.68
CA ALA A 322 16.78 23.66 -53.65
C ALA A 322 16.99 22.26 -54.24
N ALA A 323 16.90 21.23 -53.41
CA ALA A 323 16.95 19.85 -53.89
C ALA A 323 15.73 19.48 -54.75
N VAL A 324 14.54 19.99 -54.40
CA VAL A 324 13.33 19.84 -55.24
C VAL A 324 13.54 20.49 -56.61
N GLU A 325 14.01 21.74 -56.66
CA GLU A 325 14.30 22.47 -57.91
C GLU A 325 15.27 21.68 -58.82
N ASP A 326 16.34 21.15 -58.25
CA ASP A 326 17.33 20.34 -58.97
C ASP A 326 16.73 19.01 -59.49
N SER A 327 15.93 18.32 -58.68
CA SER A 327 15.25 17.07 -59.09
C SER A 327 14.27 17.30 -60.26
N ILE A 328 13.47 18.37 -60.21
CA ILE A 328 12.56 18.72 -61.31
C ILE A 328 13.36 19.12 -62.56
N ALA A 329 14.44 19.89 -62.43
CA ALA A 329 15.29 20.29 -63.55
C ALA A 329 15.96 19.09 -64.24
N ASN A 330 16.23 18.01 -63.49
CA ASN A 330 16.77 16.76 -64.00
C ASN A 330 15.71 15.83 -64.63
N GLY A 331 14.43 16.23 -64.62
CA GLY A 331 13.35 15.50 -65.26
C GLY A 331 12.90 14.27 -64.48
N GLU A 332 13.00 14.30 -63.14
CA GLU A 332 12.40 13.26 -62.30
C GLU A 332 10.88 13.17 -62.50
N ASP A 333 10.33 11.96 -62.37
CA ASP A 333 8.89 11.73 -62.48
C ASP A 333 8.18 12.23 -61.22
N LEU A 334 7.48 13.36 -61.36
CA LEU A 334 6.78 14.03 -60.26
C LEU A 334 5.64 13.19 -59.66
N ASN A 335 5.10 12.25 -60.45
CA ASN A 335 3.97 11.39 -60.06
C ASN A 335 4.43 9.95 -59.77
N ALA A 336 5.73 9.72 -59.62
CA ALA A 336 6.23 8.45 -59.09
C ALA A 336 5.63 8.23 -57.69
N LYS A 337 5.28 6.98 -57.38
CA LYS A 337 4.66 6.60 -56.12
C LYS A 337 5.55 5.65 -55.34
N ASP A 338 5.60 5.83 -54.02
CA ASP A 338 6.24 4.90 -53.11
C ASP A 338 5.32 3.71 -52.76
N SER A 339 5.74 2.86 -51.82
CA SER A 339 4.98 1.66 -51.40
C SER A 339 3.64 1.95 -50.75
N ASP A 340 3.44 3.17 -50.23
CA ASP A 340 2.15 3.60 -49.65
C ASP A 340 1.28 4.32 -50.70
N GLY A 341 1.75 4.39 -51.95
CA GLY A 341 1.07 5.05 -53.05
C GLY A 341 1.28 6.57 -53.06
N ALA A 342 2.10 7.12 -52.16
CA ALA A 342 2.32 8.55 -52.02
C ALA A 342 3.34 9.06 -53.05
N ASP A 343 3.05 10.22 -53.65
CA ASP A 343 3.96 10.96 -54.53
C ASP A 343 4.44 12.27 -53.88
N ALA A 344 5.26 13.04 -54.60
CA ALA A 344 5.82 14.28 -54.08
C ALA A 344 4.75 15.29 -53.62
N VAL A 345 3.57 15.35 -54.26
CA VAL A 345 2.48 16.25 -53.86
C VAL A 345 1.80 15.75 -52.59
N MET A 346 1.64 14.43 -52.40
CA MET A 346 1.15 13.86 -51.14
C MET A 346 2.06 14.21 -49.95
N TYR A 347 3.37 14.09 -50.10
CA TYR A 347 4.32 14.48 -49.05
C TYR A 347 4.23 15.98 -48.70
N ALA A 348 4.04 16.85 -49.70
CA ALA A 348 3.84 18.27 -49.46
C ALA A 348 2.49 18.57 -48.80
N ALA A 349 1.44 17.80 -49.13
CA ALA A 349 0.11 17.94 -48.54
C ALA A 349 0.10 17.55 -47.05
N TYR A 350 0.87 16.53 -46.66
CA TYR A 350 1.03 16.13 -45.26
C TYR A 350 1.84 17.13 -44.43
N SER A 351 2.84 17.78 -45.04
CA SER A 351 3.69 18.74 -44.34
C SER A 351 3.10 20.16 -44.31
N GLY A 352 2.09 20.44 -45.15
CA GLY A 352 1.53 21.78 -45.33
C GLY A 352 2.48 22.78 -46.03
N ASP A 353 3.57 22.30 -46.66
CA ASP A 353 4.54 23.18 -47.33
C ASP A 353 4.01 23.67 -48.68
N MET A 354 3.28 24.78 -48.64
CA MET A 354 2.72 25.45 -49.82
C MET A 354 3.78 25.86 -50.84
N THR A 355 5.00 26.17 -50.41
CA THR A 355 6.03 26.67 -51.32
C THR A 355 6.50 25.56 -52.24
N ILE A 356 6.81 24.40 -51.65
CA ILE A 356 7.20 23.21 -52.40
C ILE A 356 6.01 22.66 -53.20
N MET A 357 4.81 22.64 -52.61
CA MET A 357 3.59 22.19 -53.29
C MET A 357 3.28 23.02 -54.54
N SER A 358 3.35 24.35 -54.44
CA SER A 358 3.14 25.25 -55.58
C SER A 358 4.15 24.95 -56.69
N TYR A 359 5.42 24.74 -56.33
CA TYR A 359 6.47 24.46 -57.29
C TYR A 359 6.28 23.11 -58.01
N LEU A 360 5.82 22.08 -57.29
CA LEU A 360 5.48 20.77 -57.87
C LEU A 360 4.29 20.87 -58.84
N LEU A 361 3.24 21.58 -58.45
CA LEU A 361 2.03 21.77 -59.26
C LEU A 361 2.30 22.61 -60.52
N ASP A 362 3.09 23.70 -60.40
CA ASP A 362 3.54 24.51 -61.53
C ASP A 362 4.39 23.71 -62.53
N ALA A 363 5.14 22.72 -62.03
CA ALA A 363 5.92 21.79 -62.84
C ALA A 363 5.07 20.68 -63.49
N GLY A 364 3.76 20.63 -63.22
CA GLY A 364 2.81 19.72 -63.84
C GLY A 364 2.54 18.43 -63.07
N ALA A 365 2.81 18.39 -61.76
CA ALA A 365 2.38 17.29 -60.90
C ALA A 365 0.85 17.20 -60.83
N ASP A 366 0.31 16.00 -60.63
CA ASP A 366 -1.14 15.78 -60.59
C ASP A 366 -1.75 16.23 -59.25
N ALA A 367 -2.58 17.28 -59.28
CA ALA A 367 -3.31 17.77 -58.12
C ALA A 367 -4.38 16.78 -57.60
N ASN A 368 -4.81 15.81 -58.41
CA ASN A 368 -5.80 14.79 -58.05
C ASN A 368 -5.16 13.47 -57.59
N THR A 369 -3.87 13.48 -57.26
CA THR A 369 -3.18 12.31 -56.74
C THR A 369 -3.75 11.84 -55.39
N ASN A 370 -3.44 10.60 -55.05
CA ASN A 370 -3.84 9.92 -53.83
C ASN A 370 -2.74 8.99 -53.36
N ASP A 371 -2.72 8.69 -52.07
CA ASP A 371 -2.02 7.52 -51.55
C ASP A 371 -3.03 6.43 -51.20
N ASP A 372 -2.62 5.38 -50.48
CA ASP A 372 -3.52 4.30 -50.05
C ASP A 372 -4.61 4.73 -49.05
N TYR A 373 -4.55 5.95 -48.52
CA TYR A 373 -5.42 6.44 -47.46
C TYR A 373 -6.35 7.57 -47.93
N SER A 374 -5.87 8.52 -48.73
CA SER A 374 -6.62 9.72 -49.10
C SER A 374 -6.12 10.37 -50.40
N THR A 375 -6.90 11.30 -50.95
CA THR A 375 -6.40 12.22 -51.99
C THR A 375 -5.52 13.31 -51.37
N ALA A 376 -4.64 13.95 -52.15
CA ALA A 376 -3.83 15.07 -51.66
C ALA A 376 -4.69 16.19 -51.05
N LEU A 377 -5.84 16.49 -51.67
CA LEU A 377 -6.80 17.46 -51.16
C LEU A 377 -7.48 16.98 -49.88
N GLY A 378 -7.83 15.69 -49.80
CA GLY A 378 -8.39 15.08 -48.59
C GLY A 378 -7.41 15.12 -47.41
N ALA A 379 -6.14 14.81 -47.66
CA ALA A 379 -5.06 14.93 -46.67
C ALA A 379 -4.96 16.38 -46.16
N ALA A 380 -4.80 17.36 -47.05
CA ALA A 380 -4.70 18.77 -46.66
C ALA A 380 -5.88 19.22 -45.77
N VAL A 381 -7.10 18.80 -46.11
CA VAL A 381 -8.30 19.08 -45.29
C VAL A 381 -8.24 18.39 -43.92
N MET A 382 -7.91 17.10 -43.86
CA MET A 382 -7.88 16.34 -42.59
C MET A 382 -6.84 16.87 -41.60
N TYR A 383 -5.71 17.37 -42.11
CA TYR A 383 -4.65 17.96 -41.29
C TYR A 383 -4.88 19.44 -40.99
N GLY A 384 -5.93 20.06 -41.54
CA GLY A 384 -6.28 21.47 -41.31
C GLY A 384 -5.42 22.47 -42.09
N GLU A 385 -4.73 22.01 -43.13
CA GLU A 385 -3.85 22.80 -44.00
C GLU A 385 -4.67 23.47 -45.12
N TYR A 386 -5.60 24.34 -44.75
CA TYR A 386 -6.61 24.88 -45.67
C TYR A 386 -6.02 25.74 -46.80
N ASP A 387 -4.91 26.45 -46.57
CA ASP A 387 -4.23 27.21 -47.63
C ASP A 387 -3.62 26.27 -48.70
N SER A 388 -3.09 25.12 -48.28
CA SER A 388 -2.62 24.06 -49.19
C SER A 388 -3.78 23.39 -49.93
N ALA A 389 -4.91 23.17 -49.24
CA ALA A 389 -6.12 22.67 -49.87
C ALA A 389 -6.65 23.64 -50.94
N LEU A 390 -6.64 24.95 -50.67
CA LEU A 390 -7.02 25.97 -51.65
C LEU A 390 -6.09 25.95 -52.87
N LEU A 391 -4.78 25.88 -52.64
CA LEU A 391 -3.78 25.78 -53.71
C LEU A 391 -3.99 24.55 -54.60
N LEU A 392 -4.33 23.40 -54.02
CA LEU A 392 -4.67 22.18 -54.77
C LEU A 392 -5.93 22.38 -55.63
N VAL A 393 -6.98 23.01 -55.10
CA VAL A 393 -8.22 23.30 -55.84
C VAL A 393 -7.99 24.31 -56.98
N GLU A 394 -7.16 25.32 -56.75
CA GLU A 394 -6.74 26.28 -57.79
C GLU A 394 -5.99 25.60 -58.94
N ASN A 395 -5.23 24.55 -58.62
CA ASN A 395 -4.51 23.71 -59.58
C ASN A 395 -5.34 22.51 -60.10
N GLY A 396 -6.66 22.52 -59.89
CA GLY A 396 -7.57 21.59 -60.52
C GLY A 396 -7.85 20.29 -59.74
N ALA A 397 -7.52 20.22 -58.45
CA ALA A 397 -8.02 19.17 -57.58
C ALA A 397 -9.55 19.24 -57.47
N ASP A 398 -10.23 18.11 -57.62
CA ASP A 398 -11.68 17.98 -57.52
C ASP A 398 -12.10 17.65 -56.07
N PRO A 399 -12.78 18.57 -55.35
CA PRO A 399 -13.25 18.33 -53.99
C PRO A 399 -14.19 17.14 -53.84
N ALA A 400 -14.86 16.73 -54.92
CA ALA A 400 -15.79 15.61 -54.93
C ALA A 400 -15.15 14.28 -55.35
N LEU A 401 -13.83 14.25 -55.63
CA LEU A 401 -13.11 13.02 -55.97
C LEU A 401 -12.98 12.15 -54.72
N PRO A 402 -13.59 10.94 -54.67
CA PRO A 402 -13.45 10.05 -53.53
C PRO A 402 -12.04 9.44 -53.50
N GLY A 403 -11.41 9.49 -52.33
CA GLY A 403 -10.17 8.78 -52.04
C GLY A 403 -10.40 7.28 -51.81
N PRO A 404 -9.34 6.51 -51.52
CA PRO A 404 -9.46 5.08 -51.23
C PRO A 404 -10.25 4.74 -49.96
N ASP A 405 -10.34 5.68 -49.01
CA ASP A 405 -11.24 5.60 -47.86
C ASP A 405 -12.74 5.71 -48.23
N GLY A 406 -13.04 6.02 -49.49
CA GLY A 406 -14.38 6.18 -50.02
C GLY A 406 -15.00 7.55 -49.74
N LEU A 407 -14.24 8.48 -49.16
CA LEU A 407 -14.67 9.83 -48.85
C LEU A 407 -13.93 10.83 -49.74
N SER A 408 -14.63 11.87 -50.19
CA SER A 408 -14.02 13.00 -50.86
C SER A 408 -13.62 14.08 -49.85
N ALA A 409 -12.78 15.04 -50.26
CA ALA A 409 -12.45 16.19 -49.41
C ALA A 409 -13.71 16.97 -48.98
N ALA A 410 -14.70 17.09 -49.88
CA ALA A 410 -15.99 17.69 -49.58
C ALA A 410 -16.78 16.90 -48.54
N ASP A 411 -16.73 15.56 -48.55
CA ASP A 411 -17.39 14.73 -47.53
C ASP A 411 -16.75 14.90 -46.15
N HIS A 412 -15.42 15.06 -46.08
CA HIS A 412 -14.70 15.31 -44.83
C HIS A 412 -15.09 16.64 -44.18
N MET A 413 -15.38 17.66 -44.98
CA MET A 413 -15.90 18.95 -44.49
C MET A 413 -17.43 18.98 -44.37
N GLY A 414 -18.15 18.02 -44.96
CA GLY A 414 -19.61 18.04 -45.02
C GLY A 414 -20.17 19.11 -45.95
N ALA A 415 -19.44 19.48 -47.00
CA ALA A 415 -19.86 20.47 -48.00
C ALA A 415 -20.75 19.84 -49.08
N ASP A 416 -21.95 20.39 -49.30
CA ASP A 416 -22.92 19.88 -50.30
C ASP A 416 -22.61 20.41 -51.72
N SER A 417 -21.73 21.40 -51.85
CA SER A 417 -21.34 21.99 -53.15
C SER A 417 -19.89 22.49 -53.17
N ARG A 418 -19.29 22.58 -54.36
CA ARG A 418 -17.94 23.16 -54.54
C ARG A 418 -17.85 24.61 -54.05
N ALA A 419 -18.93 25.39 -54.14
CA ALA A 419 -18.95 26.78 -53.67
C ALA A 419 -18.89 26.84 -52.14
N GLU A 420 -19.67 25.99 -51.47
CA GLU A 420 -19.65 25.84 -50.01
C GLU A 420 -18.30 25.31 -49.53
N PHE A 421 -17.73 24.31 -50.21
CA PHE A 421 -16.40 23.79 -49.88
C PHE A 421 -15.32 24.89 -49.93
N LEU A 422 -15.33 25.75 -50.95
CA LEU A 422 -14.39 26.86 -51.06
C LEU A 422 -14.61 27.93 -49.97
N GLU A 423 -15.86 28.25 -49.63
CA GLU A 423 -16.19 29.15 -48.53
C GLU A 423 -15.65 28.62 -47.20
N MET A 424 -15.81 27.32 -46.94
CA MET A 424 -15.29 26.69 -45.73
C MET A 424 -13.76 26.70 -45.66
N LEU A 425 -13.06 26.49 -46.78
CA LEU A 425 -11.59 26.61 -46.84
C LEU A 425 -11.13 28.06 -46.55
N GLU A 426 -11.82 29.07 -47.10
CA GLU A 426 -11.49 30.49 -46.87
C GLU A 426 -11.77 30.95 -45.42
N GLU A 427 -12.77 30.36 -44.77
CA GLU A 427 -13.11 30.64 -43.37
C GLU A 427 -12.24 29.87 -42.37
N GLY A 428 -11.62 28.76 -42.80
CA GLY A 428 -10.76 27.89 -42.01
C GLY A 428 -11.51 27.09 -40.93
N ILE A 429 -12.74 26.65 -41.22
CA ILE A 429 -13.69 26.06 -40.25
C ILE A 429 -14.10 24.64 -40.66
#